data_AF-A0A1X7CXL0-F1
#
_entry.id   AF-A0A1X7CXL0-F1
#
_cell.length_a   1.000
_cell.length_b   1.000
_cell.length_c   1.000
_cell.angle_alpha   90.00
_cell.angle_beta   90.00
_cell.angle_gamma   90.00
#
_symmetry.space_group_name_H-M   'P 1'
#
loop_
_entity.id
_entity.type
_entity.pdbx_description
1 polymer ?
#
loop_
_entity_poly.entity_id
_entity_poly.type
_entity_poly.pdbx_seq_one_letter_code
_entity_poly.pdbx_strand_id
1 'polypeptide(L)'
;MTTQTLPAPRRHLWQRLNRWGQLGAVAVLVAMALIGIEAARSFWPQQLYAHLSNHWTGDTAPGKNLWLPAFQVTIDAKVVEPGLNNLSGIAYDDDRDRLLAITNGVPMELLELSKGGDVLARYPLVDFEDTEGLAYLGNGRVAISDEQMQRLDVITLPAPPQPIHASEAQWITLDINPTYRNKGFEGVTYDRQHDRLFAIKERDPRQLFTVTGMLTALSGGPLQLTVSDRRDWVKRSVYATDLSDGYYDPNTGHLLVLSDQSKNITELDGDGRFVSIRSLRAWLGGLQHDAPQPEGMTMDSAGNLYIVSEPNLFYRFSKP
;
A
#
# COMPACT_ATOMS: atom_id res chain seq x y z
N MET A 1 92.78 -6.53 3.30
CA MET A 1 91.49 -6.91 3.92
C MET A 1 90.91 -5.68 4.59
N THR A 2 89.86 -5.09 3.99
CA THR A 2 88.78 -4.38 4.69
C THR A 2 87.74 -3.95 3.67
N THR A 3 86.65 -4.72 3.61
CA THR A 3 85.48 -4.52 2.76
C THR A 3 84.63 -3.40 3.35
N GLN A 4 84.41 -2.30 2.61
CA GLN A 4 83.38 -1.31 2.95
C GLN A 4 82.03 -1.77 2.38
N THR A 5 81.06 -1.98 3.26
CA THR A 5 79.66 -2.24 2.92
C THR A 5 78.88 -0.91 2.91
N LEU A 6 78.26 -0.58 1.78
CA LEU A 6 77.32 0.54 1.65
C LEU A 6 75.95 0.14 2.26
N PRO A 7 75.23 1.06 2.94
CA PRO A 7 73.90 0.77 3.47
C PRO A 7 72.84 0.76 2.36
N ALA A 8 71.95 -0.24 2.40
CA ALA A 8 70.83 -0.39 1.46
C ALA A 8 69.73 0.68 1.64
N PRO A 9 69.00 1.08 0.58
CA PRO A 9 68.01 2.14 0.67
C PRO A 9 66.71 1.64 1.34
N ARG A 10 66.16 2.45 2.26
CA ARG A 10 64.86 2.24 2.94
C ARG A 10 63.69 2.30 1.94
N ARG A 11 63.41 1.22 1.21
CA ARG A 11 62.28 1.11 0.24
C ARG A 11 60.96 0.58 0.83
N HIS A 12 60.92 0.15 2.09
CA HIS A 12 59.76 -0.59 2.63
C HIS A 12 58.60 0.26 3.22
N LEU A 13 58.82 1.53 3.56
CA LEU A 13 57.77 2.37 4.17
C LEU A 13 56.75 2.92 3.17
N TRP A 14 57.21 3.32 1.97
CA TRP A 14 56.35 3.91 0.94
C TRP A 14 55.37 2.90 0.30
N GLN A 15 55.76 1.63 0.16
CA GLN A 15 54.87 0.58 -0.34
C GLN A 15 53.76 0.19 0.66
N ARG A 16 54.03 0.28 1.97
CA ARG A 16 53.01 0.02 3.01
C ARG A 16 51.99 1.15 3.09
N LEU A 17 52.41 2.42 3.04
CA LEU A 17 51.51 3.58 3.00
C LEU A 17 50.55 3.54 1.80
N ASN A 18 51.04 3.11 0.62
CA ASN A 18 50.21 2.95 -0.58
C ASN A 18 49.17 1.82 -0.43
N ARG A 19 49.50 0.74 0.28
CA ARG A 19 48.55 -0.36 0.55
C ARG A 19 47.41 0.05 1.48
N TRP A 20 47.67 0.86 2.51
CA TRP A 20 46.60 1.38 3.37
C TRP A 20 45.70 2.38 2.64
N GLY A 21 46.26 3.21 1.75
CA GLY A 21 45.48 4.07 0.87
C GLY A 21 44.62 3.29 -0.13
N GLN A 22 45.16 2.22 -0.73
CA GLN A 22 44.43 1.31 -1.61
C GLN A 22 43.31 0.55 -0.89
N LEU A 23 43.58 0.03 0.32
CA LEU A 23 42.58 -0.62 1.16
C LEU A 23 41.47 0.36 1.58
N GLY A 24 41.82 1.60 1.92
CA GLY A 24 40.86 2.66 2.21
C GLY A 24 39.98 2.99 1.01
N ALA A 25 40.56 3.12 -0.18
CA ALA A 25 39.81 3.37 -1.42
C ALA A 25 38.85 2.23 -1.76
N VAL A 26 39.29 0.96 -1.61
CA VAL A 26 38.43 -0.21 -1.81
C VAL A 26 37.29 -0.23 -0.78
N ALA A 27 37.57 0.06 0.49
CA ALA A 27 36.54 0.12 1.53
C ALA A 27 35.48 1.19 1.23
N VAL A 28 35.89 2.37 0.75
CA VAL A 28 34.97 3.43 0.32
C VAL A 28 34.12 2.99 -0.88
N LEU A 29 34.73 2.35 -1.89
CA LEU A 29 33.98 1.83 -3.03
C LEU A 29 32.96 0.76 -2.63
N VAL A 30 33.33 -0.14 -1.72
CA VAL A 30 32.40 -1.16 -1.17
C VAL A 30 31.28 -0.48 -0.40
N ALA A 31 31.59 0.49 0.46
CA ALA A 31 30.57 1.23 1.21
C ALA A 31 29.61 1.98 0.26
N MET A 32 30.11 2.64 -0.77
CA MET A 32 29.29 3.28 -1.81
C MET A 32 28.43 2.27 -2.57
N ALA A 33 28.97 1.11 -2.92
CA ALA A 33 28.21 0.06 -3.60
C ALA A 33 27.08 -0.47 -2.70
N LEU A 34 27.36 -0.71 -1.41
CA LEU A 34 26.35 -1.14 -0.44
C LEU A 34 25.27 -0.08 -0.24
N ILE A 35 25.64 1.20 -0.12
CA ILE A 35 24.69 2.32 -0.05
C ILE A 35 23.85 2.38 -1.33
N GLY A 36 24.46 2.22 -2.51
CA GLY A 36 23.74 2.20 -3.78
C GLY A 36 22.76 1.04 -3.91
N ILE A 37 23.14 -0.16 -3.45
CA ILE A 37 22.25 -1.33 -3.40
C ILE A 37 21.09 -1.09 -2.44
N GLU A 38 21.36 -0.57 -1.25
CA GLU A 38 20.34 -0.27 -0.24
C GLU A 38 19.37 0.80 -0.74
N ALA A 39 19.90 1.88 -1.31
CA ALA A 39 19.13 2.94 -1.96
C ALA A 39 18.21 2.40 -3.07
N ALA A 40 18.71 1.48 -3.90
CA ALA A 40 17.93 0.86 -4.95
C ALA A 40 16.84 -0.10 -4.43
N ARG A 41 17.07 -0.72 -3.26
CA ARG A 41 16.13 -1.68 -2.66
C ARG A 41 15.02 -1.02 -1.85
N SER A 42 15.33 0.03 -1.11
CA SER A 42 14.44 0.65 -0.11
C SER A 42 13.61 1.83 -0.64
N PHE A 43 13.89 2.32 -1.86
CA PHE A 43 13.21 3.45 -2.48
C PHE A 43 13.29 4.80 -1.73
N TRP A 44 14.00 4.90 -0.60
CA TRP A 44 14.06 6.14 0.18
C TRP A 44 14.60 7.36 -0.61
N PRO A 45 15.60 7.23 -1.50
CA PRO A 45 16.06 8.39 -2.28
C PRO A 45 15.01 8.84 -3.30
N GLN A 46 14.29 7.90 -3.93
CA GLN A 46 13.22 8.20 -4.89
C GLN A 46 12.04 8.87 -4.18
N GLN A 47 11.67 8.41 -2.98
CA GLN A 47 10.66 9.06 -2.17
C GLN A 47 11.07 10.48 -1.78
N LEU A 48 12.31 10.67 -1.30
CA LEU A 48 12.82 12.00 -0.96
C LEU A 48 12.82 12.93 -2.18
N TYR A 49 13.28 12.44 -3.32
CA TYR A 49 13.22 13.18 -4.59
C TYR A 49 11.79 13.56 -4.96
N ALA A 50 10.85 12.62 -4.88
CA ALA A 50 9.44 12.86 -5.18
C ALA A 50 8.81 13.89 -4.24
N HIS A 51 9.12 13.84 -2.95
CA HIS A 51 8.66 14.83 -1.97
C HIS A 51 9.22 16.23 -2.24
N LEU A 52 10.52 16.34 -2.52
CA LEU A 52 11.14 17.62 -2.90
C LEU A 52 10.58 18.14 -4.21
N SER A 53 10.38 17.25 -5.19
CA SER A 53 9.75 17.59 -6.47
C SER A 53 8.35 18.16 -6.24
N ASN A 54 7.47 17.46 -5.51
CA ASN A 54 6.13 17.94 -5.21
C ASN A 54 6.14 19.31 -4.52
N HIS A 55 7.07 19.52 -3.58
CA HIS A 55 7.19 20.79 -2.88
C HIS A 55 7.61 21.93 -3.80
N TRP A 56 8.52 21.68 -4.75
CA TRP A 56 9.00 22.71 -5.68
C TRP A 56 8.09 22.95 -6.88
N THR A 57 7.52 21.91 -7.46
CA THR A 57 6.64 22.03 -8.63
C THR A 57 5.24 22.48 -8.26
N GLY A 58 4.76 22.10 -7.07
CA GLY A 58 3.38 22.28 -6.68
C GLY A 58 2.41 21.47 -7.55
N ASP A 59 1.12 21.71 -7.35
CA ASP A 59 0.05 21.06 -8.11
C ASP A 59 0.01 21.61 -9.54
N THR A 60 0.46 20.80 -10.50
CA THR A 60 0.54 21.18 -11.91
C THR A 60 -0.79 21.12 -12.65
N ALA A 61 -1.82 20.48 -12.07
CA ALA A 61 -3.16 20.40 -12.63
C ALA A 61 -4.25 20.49 -11.53
N PRO A 62 -4.43 21.67 -10.90
CA PRO A 62 -5.41 21.87 -9.85
C PRO A 62 -6.83 21.51 -10.32
N GLY A 63 -7.56 20.77 -9.47
CA GLY A 63 -8.90 20.28 -9.75
C GLY A 63 -8.96 19.01 -10.61
N LYS A 64 -7.84 18.60 -11.21
CA LYS A 64 -7.69 17.26 -11.81
C LYS A 64 -6.91 16.31 -10.91
N ASN A 65 -5.92 16.83 -10.20
CA ASN A 65 -5.17 16.07 -9.22
C ASN A 65 -5.92 16.05 -7.89
N LEU A 66 -5.83 14.92 -7.20
CA LEU A 66 -6.17 14.87 -5.79
C LEU A 66 -5.12 15.64 -4.98
N TRP A 67 -3.85 15.55 -5.36
CA TRP A 67 -2.74 16.28 -4.75
C TRP A 67 -2.54 15.96 -3.26
N LEU A 68 -1.92 14.81 -3.00
CA LEU A 68 -1.65 14.27 -1.66
C LEU A 68 -0.91 15.23 -0.69
N PRO A 69 -0.01 16.14 -1.14
CA PRO A 69 0.61 17.11 -0.25
C PRO A 69 -0.35 18.09 0.43
N ALA A 70 -1.57 18.30 -0.11
CA ALA A 70 -2.55 19.20 0.50
C ALA A 70 -3.31 18.62 1.70
N PHE A 71 -3.25 17.29 1.90
CA PHE A 71 -3.91 16.64 3.01
C PHE A 71 -3.19 16.96 4.34
N GLN A 72 -3.94 17.14 5.41
CA GLN A 72 -3.42 17.36 6.76
C GLN A 72 -4.05 16.37 7.71
N VAL A 73 -3.25 15.84 8.65
CA VAL A 73 -3.77 14.92 9.66
C VAL A 73 -4.74 15.66 10.59
N THR A 74 -5.94 15.10 10.78
CA THR A 74 -6.99 15.65 11.65
C THR A 74 -7.39 14.66 12.75
N ILE A 75 -7.17 13.37 12.53
CA ILE A 75 -7.16 12.33 13.55
C ILE A 75 -5.84 11.59 13.38
N ASP A 76 -5.01 11.59 14.44
CA ASP A 76 -3.68 11.00 14.43
C ASP A 76 -3.64 9.81 15.39
N ALA A 77 -3.40 8.60 14.84
CA ALA A 77 -3.21 7.35 15.56
C ALA A 77 -4.27 7.07 16.63
N LYS A 78 -5.57 7.28 16.33
CA LYS A 78 -6.64 6.91 17.26
C LYS A 78 -6.73 5.40 17.37
N VAL A 79 -6.64 4.85 18.58
CA VAL A 79 -6.96 3.44 18.83
C VAL A 79 -8.46 3.22 18.59
N VAL A 80 -8.81 2.34 17.65
CA VAL A 80 -10.20 2.02 17.29
C VAL A 80 -10.93 1.41 18.49
N GLU A 81 -10.35 0.36 19.08
CA GLU A 81 -10.88 -0.25 20.30
C GLU A 81 -9.75 -1.02 21.03
N PRO A 82 -9.62 -0.89 22.37
CA PRO A 82 -8.66 -1.67 23.12
C PRO A 82 -8.88 -3.19 22.98
N GLY A 83 -7.84 -3.92 22.61
CA GLY A 83 -7.89 -5.38 22.44
C GLY A 83 -8.25 -5.85 21.03
N LEU A 84 -8.75 -4.96 20.17
CA LEU A 84 -8.77 -5.20 18.72
C LEU A 84 -7.33 -5.22 18.21
N ASN A 85 -6.99 -6.21 17.39
CA ASN A 85 -5.70 -6.29 16.70
C ASN A 85 -5.96 -6.66 15.24
N ASN A 86 -4.90 -6.73 14.43
CA ASN A 86 -4.96 -7.32 13.10
C ASN A 86 -5.95 -6.57 12.20
N LEU A 87 -6.00 -5.24 12.33
CA LEU A 87 -6.84 -4.37 11.49
C LEU A 87 -6.13 -4.16 10.14
N SER A 88 -6.75 -4.64 9.07
CA SER A 88 -6.14 -4.70 7.73
C SER A 88 -6.79 -3.71 6.77
N GLY A 89 -7.87 -4.08 6.05
CA GLY A 89 -8.54 -3.21 5.07
C GLY A 89 -9.61 -2.24 5.63
N ILE A 90 -9.89 -1.18 4.87
CA ILE A 90 -10.98 -0.22 5.12
C ILE A 90 -11.63 0.25 3.81
N ALA A 91 -12.96 0.39 3.79
CA ALA A 91 -13.74 0.92 2.68
C ALA A 91 -14.82 1.89 3.16
N TYR A 92 -15.21 2.83 2.29
CA TYR A 92 -16.34 3.72 2.53
C TYR A 92 -17.60 3.18 1.84
N ASP A 93 -18.65 2.97 2.63
CA ASP A 93 -20.00 2.64 2.17
C ASP A 93 -20.74 3.97 1.89
N ASP A 94 -20.77 4.37 0.62
CA ASP A 94 -21.40 5.62 0.16
C ASP A 94 -22.93 5.58 0.25
N ASP A 95 -23.55 4.40 0.32
CA ASP A 95 -25.00 4.26 0.44
C ASP A 95 -25.50 4.57 1.86
N ARG A 96 -24.68 4.30 2.88
CA ARG A 96 -25.03 4.49 4.31
C ARG A 96 -24.18 5.51 5.05
N ASP A 97 -23.28 6.19 4.34
CA ASP A 97 -22.35 7.19 4.89
C ASP A 97 -21.52 6.69 6.09
N ARG A 98 -20.94 5.49 5.97
CA ARG A 98 -20.17 4.84 7.04
C ARG A 98 -18.87 4.24 6.53
N LEU A 99 -17.95 3.98 7.44
CA LEU A 99 -16.73 3.24 7.14
C LEU A 99 -16.96 1.76 7.47
N LEU A 100 -16.37 0.88 6.68
CA LEU A 100 -16.30 -0.55 6.90
C LEU A 100 -14.82 -0.90 7.02
N ALA A 101 -14.44 -1.69 8.02
CA ALA A 101 -13.07 -2.19 8.16
C ALA A 101 -13.07 -3.70 8.35
N ILE A 102 -11.95 -4.36 8.14
CA ILE A 102 -11.83 -5.81 8.29
C ILE A 102 -10.60 -6.16 9.13
N THR A 103 -10.68 -7.29 9.84
CA THR A 103 -9.53 -7.86 10.56
C THR A 103 -9.03 -9.15 9.92
N ASN A 104 -7.71 -9.35 9.87
CA ASN A 104 -7.05 -10.54 9.29
C ASN A 104 -6.64 -11.58 10.35
N GLY A 105 -7.16 -11.51 11.58
CA GLY A 105 -6.85 -12.50 12.61
C GLY A 105 -8.01 -12.84 13.52
N VAL A 106 -7.92 -13.99 14.20
CA VAL A 106 -9.04 -14.59 14.95
C VAL A 106 -9.35 -13.81 16.25
N PRO A 107 -10.61 -13.42 16.49
CA PRO A 107 -11.78 -13.56 15.60
C PRO A 107 -11.73 -12.59 14.41
N MET A 108 -11.90 -13.11 13.19
CA MET A 108 -11.99 -12.29 11.98
C MET A 108 -13.38 -11.67 11.91
N GLU A 109 -13.42 -10.36 11.68
CA GLU A 109 -14.64 -9.58 11.70
C GLU A 109 -14.59 -8.48 10.63
N LEU A 110 -15.73 -8.21 10.02
CA LEU A 110 -15.98 -6.93 9.36
C LEU A 110 -16.64 -6.00 10.37
N LEU A 111 -16.08 -4.81 10.53
CA LEU A 111 -16.48 -3.78 11.48
C LEU A 111 -17.18 -2.65 10.74
N GLU A 112 -18.29 -2.16 11.26
CA GLU A 112 -18.80 -0.84 10.88
C GLU A 112 -18.17 0.21 11.79
N LEU A 113 -17.56 1.24 11.20
CA LEU A 113 -16.93 2.33 11.91
C LEU A 113 -17.62 3.66 11.62
N SER A 114 -17.69 4.53 12.63
CA SER A 114 -17.97 5.95 12.44
C SER A 114 -16.83 6.61 11.65
N LYS A 115 -17.06 7.77 11.03
CA LYS A 115 -15.98 8.61 10.45
C LYS A 115 -15.01 9.17 11.50
N GLY A 116 -15.29 8.96 12.78
CA GLY A 116 -14.39 9.23 13.90
C GLY A 116 -13.57 8.00 14.32
N GLY A 117 -13.78 6.83 13.71
CA GLY A 117 -13.11 5.58 14.04
C GLY A 117 -13.68 4.89 15.30
N ASP A 118 -14.98 5.02 15.58
CA ASP A 118 -15.66 4.27 16.65
C ASP A 118 -16.38 3.06 16.06
N VAL A 119 -16.30 1.90 16.72
CA VAL A 119 -17.01 0.69 16.28
C VAL A 119 -18.51 0.83 16.54
N LEU A 120 -19.32 0.64 15.50
CA LEU A 120 -20.78 0.76 15.52
C LEU A 120 -21.48 -0.60 15.46
N ALA A 121 -20.91 -1.54 14.69
CA ALA A 121 -21.42 -2.90 14.55
C ALA A 121 -20.31 -3.86 14.11
N ARG A 122 -20.59 -5.16 14.21
CA ARG A 122 -19.66 -6.25 13.84
C ARG A 122 -20.38 -7.34 13.06
N TYR A 123 -19.67 -7.89 12.09
CA TYR A 123 -20.05 -9.03 11.30
C TYR A 123 -18.95 -10.09 11.47
N PRO A 124 -19.20 -11.15 12.27
CA PRO A 124 -18.25 -12.26 12.36
C PRO A 124 -18.02 -12.88 10.97
N LEU A 125 -16.75 -13.03 10.59
CA LEU A 125 -16.36 -13.70 9.35
C LEU A 125 -16.09 -15.17 9.65
N VAL A 126 -16.84 -16.05 8.99
CA VAL A 126 -16.81 -17.50 9.21
C VAL A 126 -16.32 -18.19 7.95
N ASP A 127 -15.39 -19.15 8.11
CA ASP A 127 -14.78 -19.94 7.03
C ASP A 127 -13.91 -19.14 6.03
N PHE A 128 -13.46 -17.95 6.44
CA PHE A 128 -12.35 -17.26 5.80
C PHE A 128 -11.03 -17.72 6.44
N GLU A 129 -9.93 -17.61 5.70
CA GLU A 129 -8.60 -18.00 6.21
C GLU A 129 -7.74 -16.79 6.58
N ASP A 130 -7.69 -15.78 5.71
CA ASP A 130 -6.75 -14.66 5.86
C ASP A 130 -7.28 -13.41 5.14
N THR A 131 -8.23 -12.69 5.77
CA THR A 131 -8.92 -11.57 5.11
C THR A 131 -8.15 -10.26 5.23
N GLU A 132 -7.71 -9.71 4.10
CA GLU A 132 -6.84 -8.53 4.09
C GLU A 132 -7.58 -7.27 3.61
N GLY A 133 -7.76 -7.14 2.30
CA GLY A 133 -8.32 -5.97 1.65
C GLY A 133 -9.84 -5.96 1.63
N LEU A 134 -10.41 -4.75 1.58
CA LEU A 134 -11.85 -4.53 1.54
C LEU A 134 -12.20 -3.41 0.55
N ALA A 135 -13.14 -3.67 -0.37
CA ALA A 135 -13.67 -2.66 -1.28
C ALA A 135 -15.20 -2.63 -1.26
N TYR A 136 -15.79 -1.44 -1.22
CA TYR A 136 -17.23 -1.28 -1.38
C TYR A 136 -17.61 -1.25 -2.87
N LEU A 137 -18.59 -2.07 -3.26
CA LEU A 137 -19.03 -2.25 -4.64
C LEU A 137 -20.39 -1.57 -4.93
N GLY A 138 -21.02 -0.98 -3.92
CA GLY A 138 -22.37 -0.40 -4.01
C GLY A 138 -23.49 -1.42 -3.81
N ASN A 139 -24.67 -0.92 -3.40
CA ASN A 139 -25.86 -1.71 -3.08
C ASN A 139 -25.63 -2.73 -1.96
N GLY A 140 -24.87 -2.35 -0.93
CA GLY A 140 -24.51 -3.21 0.20
C GLY A 140 -23.54 -4.33 -0.14
N ARG A 141 -22.90 -4.32 -1.32
CA ARG A 141 -21.93 -5.34 -1.71
C ARG A 141 -20.50 -4.92 -1.39
N VAL A 142 -19.69 -5.88 -0.97
CA VAL A 142 -18.25 -5.72 -0.72
C VAL A 142 -17.46 -6.77 -1.46
N ALA A 143 -16.23 -6.43 -1.85
CA ALA A 143 -15.19 -7.39 -2.20
C ALA A 143 -14.22 -7.51 -1.01
N ILE A 144 -13.88 -8.72 -0.63
CA ILE A 144 -12.90 -9.07 0.40
C ILE A 144 -11.78 -9.87 -0.26
N SER A 145 -10.52 -9.54 -0.02
CA SER A 145 -9.43 -10.43 -0.42
C SER A 145 -9.13 -11.44 0.68
N ASP A 146 -9.01 -12.71 0.29
CA ASP A 146 -8.59 -13.80 1.16
C ASP A 146 -7.22 -14.28 0.65
N GLU A 147 -6.15 -13.88 1.36
CA GLU A 147 -4.76 -14.02 0.90
C GLU A 147 -4.39 -15.50 0.74
N GLN A 148 -4.67 -16.31 1.77
CA GLN A 148 -4.33 -17.73 1.79
C GLN A 148 -5.12 -18.53 0.75
N MET A 149 -6.38 -18.16 0.48
CA MET A 149 -7.20 -18.78 -0.56
C MET A 149 -6.97 -18.20 -1.97
N GLN A 150 -6.19 -17.12 -2.10
CA GLN A 150 -5.91 -16.39 -3.35
C GLN A 150 -7.17 -15.98 -4.13
N ARG A 151 -8.23 -15.60 -3.42
CA ARG A 151 -9.52 -15.24 -4.02
C ARG A 151 -9.98 -13.85 -3.61
N LEU A 152 -10.84 -13.29 -4.43
CA LEU A 152 -11.62 -12.10 -4.13
C LEU A 152 -13.07 -12.53 -3.95
N ASP A 153 -13.55 -12.50 -2.72
CA ASP A 153 -14.90 -12.86 -2.32
C ASP A 153 -15.83 -11.66 -2.43
N VAL A 154 -16.94 -11.81 -3.14
CA VAL A 154 -17.98 -10.78 -3.30
C VAL A 154 -19.22 -11.21 -2.55
N ILE A 155 -19.63 -10.36 -1.60
CA ILE A 155 -20.69 -10.66 -0.64
C ILE A 155 -21.63 -9.47 -0.53
N THR A 156 -22.92 -9.74 -0.35
CA THR A 156 -23.89 -8.71 0.05
C THR A 156 -23.99 -8.69 1.57
N LEU A 157 -23.68 -7.55 2.18
CA LEU A 157 -23.73 -7.39 3.63
C LEU A 157 -25.17 -7.57 4.13
N PRO A 158 -25.37 -8.42 5.14
CA PRO A 158 -26.69 -8.58 5.71
C PRO A 158 -27.12 -7.34 6.50
N ALA A 159 -28.44 -7.13 6.57
CA ALA A 159 -29.06 -6.09 7.37
C ALA A 159 -30.28 -6.71 8.10
N PRO A 160 -30.23 -6.89 9.44
CA PRO A 160 -29.24 -6.38 10.40
C PRO A 160 -27.87 -7.11 10.36
N PRO A 161 -26.84 -6.58 11.05
CA PRO A 161 -25.53 -7.25 11.20
C PRO A 161 -25.66 -8.66 11.77
N GLN A 162 -25.03 -9.62 11.11
CA GLN A 162 -25.01 -11.05 11.46
C GLN A 162 -23.75 -11.70 10.86
N PRO A 163 -23.41 -12.94 11.24
CA PRO A 163 -22.27 -13.64 10.66
C PRO A 163 -22.32 -13.71 9.13
N ILE A 164 -21.16 -13.57 8.50
CA ILE A 164 -20.95 -13.72 7.06
C ILE A 164 -20.15 -15.00 6.86
N HIS A 165 -20.71 -15.93 6.10
CA HIS A 165 -20.05 -17.20 5.78
C HIS A 165 -19.38 -17.09 4.41
N ALA A 166 -18.11 -17.49 4.30
CA ALA A 166 -17.39 -17.52 3.02
C ALA A 166 -18.08 -18.42 1.97
N SER A 167 -18.87 -19.41 2.40
CA SER A 167 -19.65 -20.28 1.50
C SER A 167 -20.81 -19.56 0.78
N GLU A 168 -21.21 -18.38 1.27
CA GLU A 168 -22.24 -17.53 0.64
C GLU A 168 -21.64 -16.58 -0.43
N ALA A 169 -20.31 -16.47 -0.47
CA ALA A 169 -19.62 -15.58 -1.39
C ALA A 169 -19.63 -16.12 -2.82
N GLN A 170 -19.75 -15.20 -3.77
CA GLN A 170 -19.28 -15.46 -5.13
C GLN A 170 -17.83 -15.02 -5.21
N TRP A 171 -16.97 -15.79 -5.85
CA TRP A 171 -15.54 -15.50 -5.83
C TRP A 171 -14.91 -15.58 -7.21
N ILE A 172 -13.81 -14.85 -7.35
CA ILE A 172 -12.88 -14.98 -8.47
C ILE A 172 -11.48 -15.24 -7.94
N THR A 173 -10.80 -16.21 -8.54
CA THR A 173 -9.38 -16.47 -8.34
C THR A 173 -8.62 -16.00 -9.56
N LEU A 174 -7.50 -15.30 -9.34
CA LEU A 174 -6.59 -14.86 -10.40
C LEU A 174 -5.26 -15.59 -10.22
N ASP A 175 -5.25 -16.88 -10.61
CA ASP A 175 -4.04 -17.70 -10.55
C ASP A 175 -3.14 -17.46 -11.78
N ILE A 176 -2.46 -16.31 -11.78
CA ILE A 176 -1.60 -15.87 -12.88
C ILE A 176 -0.14 -15.87 -12.44
N ASN A 177 0.67 -16.76 -13.04
CA ASN A 177 2.08 -17.01 -12.68
C ASN A 177 2.29 -17.38 -11.20
N PRO A 178 1.64 -18.45 -10.69
CA PRO A 178 1.87 -18.89 -9.32
C PRO A 178 3.34 -19.25 -9.09
N THR A 179 3.90 -18.69 -8.04
CA THR A 179 5.20 -19.09 -7.48
C THR A 179 4.98 -19.74 -6.12
N TYR A 180 5.94 -20.54 -5.64
CA TYR A 180 5.88 -21.13 -4.28
C TYR A 180 5.86 -20.08 -3.14
N ARG A 181 6.11 -18.81 -3.45
CA ARG A 181 6.06 -17.66 -2.52
C ARG A 181 4.91 -16.70 -2.85
N ASN A 182 4.00 -17.10 -3.72
CA ASN A 182 2.94 -16.24 -4.20
C ASN A 182 1.93 -16.01 -3.08
N LYS A 183 2.13 -14.92 -2.36
CA LYS A 183 1.12 -14.33 -1.48
C LYS A 183 -0.10 -13.95 -2.32
N GLY A 184 -1.27 -14.03 -1.71
CA GLY A 184 -2.56 -13.75 -2.33
C GLY A 184 -2.74 -12.27 -2.64
N PHE A 185 -4.00 -11.82 -2.62
CA PHE A 185 -4.33 -10.40 -2.77
C PHE A 185 -4.36 -9.75 -1.40
N GLU A 186 -3.65 -8.64 -1.27
CA GLU A 186 -3.54 -7.91 -0.01
C GLU A 186 -4.40 -6.66 -0.04
N GLY A 187 -4.40 -5.95 -1.17
CA GLY A 187 -5.26 -4.80 -1.39
C GLY A 187 -6.33 -5.04 -2.44
N VAL A 188 -7.46 -4.34 -2.30
CA VAL A 188 -8.52 -4.33 -3.31
C VAL A 188 -9.23 -2.98 -3.32
N THR A 189 -9.48 -2.44 -4.51
CA THR A 189 -10.33 -1.25 -4.67
C THR A 189 -11.18 -1.32 -5.92
N TYR A 190 -12.17 -0.44 -6.06
CA TYR A 190 -13.20 -0.57 -7.08
C TYR A 190 -13.59 0.75 -7.73
N ASP A 191 -13.55 0.75 -9.05
CA ASP A 191 -14.13 1.77 -9.92
C ASP A 191 -15.54 1.33 -10.33
N ARG A 192 -16.53 1.79 -9.56
CA ARG A 192 -17.94 1.43 -9.73
C ARG A 192 -18.53 1.92 -11.05
N GLN A 193 -18.04 3.04 -11.58
CA GLN A 193 -18.57 3.60 -12.83
C GLN A 193 -18.23 2.72 -14.03
N HIS A 194 -17.06 2.07 -14.02
CA HIS A 194 -16.57 1.26 -15.14
C HIS A 194 -16.60 -0.25 -14.86
N ASP A 195 -17.23 -0.69 -13.78
CA ASP A 195 -17.22 -2.08 -13.29
C ASP A 195 -15.82 -2.68 -13.30
N ARG A 196 -14.87 -1.98 -12.66
CA ARG A 196 -13.45 -2.32 -12.71
C ARG A 196 -12.86 -2.43 -11.31
N LEU A 197 -12.52 -3.65 -10.92
CA LEU A 197 -11.81 -3.96 -9.70
C LEU A 197 -10.30 -3.87 -9.92
N PHE A 198 -9.58 -3.32 -8.95
CA PHE A 198 -8.13 -3.31 -8.87
C PHE A 198 -7.71 -4.29 -7.78
N ALA A 199 -7.00 -5.36 -8.15
CA ALA A 199 -6.49 -6.38 -7.24
C ALA A 199 -4.98 -6.20 -7.06
N ILE A 200 -4.53 -6.07 -5.82
CA ILE A 200 -3.17 -5.68 -5.47
C ILE A 200 -2.45 -6.84 -4.79
N LYS A 201 -1.23 -7.12 -5.25
CA LYS A 201 -0.34 -8.13 -4.65
C LYS A 201 0.87 -7.46 -4.05
N GLU A 202 1.13 -7.76 -2.79
CA GLU A 202 2.12 -7.06 -1.96
C GLU A 202 3.54 -7.17 -2.51
N ARG A 203 4.02 -8.39 -2.81
CA ARG A 203 5.44 -8.63 -3.15
C ARG A 203 5.66 -9.94 -3.93
N ASP A 204 6.89 -10.10 -4.43
CA ASP A 204 7.42 -11.31 -5.08
C ASP A 204 6.59 -11.92 -6.24
N PRO A 205 6.23 -11.13 -7.28
CA PRO A 205 6.52 -9.71 -7.48
C PRO A 205 5.37 -8.79 -7.01
N ARG A 206 5.64 -7.49 -6.86
CA ARG A 206 4.58 -6.47 -6.74
C ARG A 206 3.72 -6.47 -8.00
N GLN A 207 2.41 -6.63 -7.87
CA GLN A 207 1.49 -6.65 -9.01
C GLN A 207 0.21 -5.85 -8.75
N LEU A 208 -0.31 -5.29 -9.83
CA LEU A 208 -1.62 -4.67 -9.89
C LEU A 208 -2.35 -5.30 -11.08
N PHE A 209 -3.54 -5.83 -10.83
CA PHE A 209 -4.43 -6.32 -11.88
C PHE A 209 -5.69 -5.48 -11.92
N THR A 210 -6.24 -5.28 -13.11
CA THR A 210 -7.61 -4.79 -13.28
C THR A 210 -8.51 -5.90 -13.78
N VAL A 211 -9.65 -6.09 -13.13
CA VAL A 211 -10.71 -7.03 -13.53
C VAL A 211 -11.95 -6.22 -13.90
N THR A 212 -12.37 -6.27 -15.16
CA THR A 212 -13.55 -5.54 -15.65
C THR A 212 -14.69 -6.49 -15.97
N GLY A 213 -15.92 -6.08 -15.67
CA GLY A 213 -17.15 -6.85 -15.92
C GLY A 213 -17.53 -7.81 -14.79
N MET A 214 -16.83 -7.73 -13.65
CA MET A 214 -17.01 -8.64 -12.52
C MET A 214 -18.41 -8.51 -11.93
N LEU A 215 -18.83 -7.30 -11.54
CA LEU A 215 -20.12 -7.12 -10.86
C LEU A 215 -21.29 -7.46 -11.79
N THR A 216 -21.14 -7.16 -13.08
CA THR A 216 -22.11 -7.54 -14.12
C THR A 216 -22.29 -9.05 -14.21
N ALA A 217 -21.19 -9.81 -14.30
CA ALA A 217 -21.23 -11.26 -14.36
C ALA A 217 -21.83 -11.88 -13.10
N LEU A 218 -21.44 -11.37 -11.93
CA LEU A 218 -21.90 -11.81 -10.61
C LEU A 218 -23.39 -11.51 -10.37
N SER A 219 -23.92 -10.46 -11.00
CA SER A 219 -25.34 -10.06 -10.90
C SER A 219 -26.26 -10.76 -11.91
N GLY A 220 -25.86 -11.90 -12.47
CA GLY A 220 -26.66 -12.68 -13.43
C GLY A 220 -26.55 -12.24 -14.89
N GLY A 221 -25.62 -11.34 -15.20
CA GLY A 221 -25.24 -11.00 -16.58
C GLY A 221 -24.41 -12.10 -17.24
N PRO A 222 -24.04 -11.93 -18.53
CA PRO A 222 -23.13 -12.85 -19.18
C PRO A 222 -21.75 -12.82 -18.52
N LEU A 223 -21.10 -13.98 -18.41
CA LEU A 223 -19.73 -14.09 -17.90
C LEU A 223 -18.74 -13.51 -18.92
N GLN A 224 -18.46 -12.21 -18.80
CA GLN A 224 -17.53 -11.47 -19.64
C GLN A 224 -16.53 -10.73 -18.75
N LEU A 225 -15.39 -11.37 -18.50
CA LEU A 225 -14.34 -10.82 -17.64
C LEU A 225 -13.12 -10.47 -18.47
N THR A 226 -12.61 -9.26 -18.28
CA THR A 226 -11.31 -8.84 -18.82
C THR A 226 -10.34 -8.66 -17.67
N VAL A 227 -9.31 -9.50 -17.62
CA VAL A 227 -8.21 -9.38 -16.66
C VAL A 227 -7.02 -8.74 -17.37
N SER A 228 -6.44 -7.75 -16.73
CA SER A 228 -5.41 -6.91 -17.32
C SER A 228 -4.30 -6.68 -16.31
N ASP A 229 -3.08 -7.03 -16.68
CA ASP A 229 -1.89 -6.80 -15.86
C ASP A 229 -1.45 -5.33 -15.98
N ARG A 230 -1.18 -4.69 -14.84
CA ARG A 230 -0.71 -3.29 -14.71
C ARG A 230 0.57 -3.20 -13.89
N ARG A 231 1.37 -4.27 -13.83
CA ARG A 231 2.70 -4.27 -13.19
C ARG A 231 3.61 -3.14 -13.65
N ASP A 232 3.49 -2.73 -14.90
CA ASP A 232 4.22 -1.62 -15.51
C ASP A 232 3.88 -0.27 -14.88
N TRP A 233 2.65 -0.05 -14.41
CA TRP A 233 2.27 1.15 -13.65
C TRP A 233 3.03 1.19 -12.32
N VAL A 234 2.99 0.09 -11.58
CA VAL A 234 3.67 -0.05 -10.29
C VAL A 234 5.18 0.13 -10.44
N LYS A 235 5.81 -0.58 -11.38
CA LYS A 235 7.27 -0.53 -11.58
C LYS A 235 7.76 0.86 -11.98
N ARG A 236 6.96 1.59 -12.78
CA ARG A 236 7.33 2.90 -13.30
C ARG A 236 7.11 4.02 -12.28
N SER A 237 6.04 3.93 -11.49
CA SER A 237 5.50 5.10 -10.79
C SER A 237 5.34 4.93 -9.29
N VAL A 238 5.46 3.72 -8.72
CA VAL A 238 5.32 3.50 -7.27
C VAL A 238 6.68 3.25 -6.62
N TYR A 239 7.16 4.25 -5.89
CA TYR A 239 8.42 4.25 -5.15
C TYR A 239 8.29 3.59 -3.78
N ALA A 240 7.93 2.30 -3.78
CA ALA A 240 7.73 1.50 -2.58
C ALA A 240 8.31 0.10 -2.73
N THR A 241 8.55 -0.58 -1.61
CA THR A 241 9.06 -1.97 -1.54
C THR A 241 7.96 -3.01 -1.65
N ASP A 242 6.75 -2.65 -1.22
CA ASP A 242 5.53 -3.44 -1.11
C ASP A 242 4.32 -2.64 -1.60
N LEU A 243 3.16 -3.29 -1.68
CA LEU A 243 1.85 -2.69 -1.92
C LEU A 243 0.86 -3.25 -0.90
N SER A 244 0.39 -2.44 0.05
CA SER A 244 -0.56 -2.93 1.07
C SER A 244 -2.01 -2.76 0.62
N ASP A 245 -2.38 -1.60 0.07
CA ASP A 245 -3.75 -1.36 -0.40
C ASP A 245 -3.83 -0.27 -1.47
N GLY A 246 -5.04 0.05 -1.94
CA GLY A 246 -5.29 1.15 -2.85
C GLY A 246 -6.68 1.75 -2.74
N TYR A 247 -6.84 2.93 -3.32
CA TYR A 247 -8.13 3.60 -3.41
C TYR A 247 -8.29 4.24 -4.78
N TYR A 248 -9.34 3.89 -5.50
CA TYR A 248 -9.72 4.58 -6.73
C TYR A 248 -10.63 5.76 -6.40
N ASP A 249 -10.20 6.99 -6.73
CA ASP A 249 -11.03 8.18 -6.58
C ASP A 249 -11.90 8.38 -7.83
N PRO A 250 -13.23 8.26 -7.74
CA PRO A 250 -14.11 8.44 -8.90
C PRO A 250 -14.16 9.88 -9.41
N ASN A 251 -13.78 10.88 -8.60
CA ASN A 251 -13.86 12.28 -9.00
C ASN A 251 -12.72 12.68 -9.97
N THR A 252 -11.51 12.21 -9.69
CA THR A 252 -10.32 12.48 -10.52
C THR A 252 -10.02 11.34 -11.50
N GLY A 253 -10.51 10.13 -11.24
CA GLY A 253 -10.15 8.92 -11.96
C GLY A 253 -8.74 8.42 -11.62
N HIS A 254 -8.16 8.90 -10.51
CA HIS A 254 -6.83 8.54 -10.06
C HIS A 254 -6.86 7.32 -9.13
N LEU A 255 -5.75 6.60 -9.10
CA LEU A 255 -5.51 5.49 -8.18
C LEU A 255 -4.50 5.92 -7.12
N LEU A 256 -4.89 5.85 -5.86
CA LEU A 256 -3.97 5.92 -4.74
C LEU A 256 -3.46 4.52 -4.42
N VAL A 257 -2.16 4.41 -4.11
CA VAL A 257 -1.50 3.16 -3.76
C VAL A 257 -0.79 3.35 -2.43
N LEU A 258 -1.11 2.50 -1.46
CA LEU A 258 -0.53 2.48 -0.12
C LEU A 258 0.63 1.49 -0.04
N SER A 259 1.63 1.83 0.77
CA SER A 259 2.71 0.92 1.14
C SER A 259 2.95 0.99 2.64
N ASP A 260 2.90 -0.19 3.26
CA ASP A 260 3.30 -0.38 4.65
C ASP A 260 4.80 -0.10 4.80
N GLN A 261 5.64 -0.91 4.16
CA GLN A 261 7.07 -0.91 4.49
C GLN A 261 7.75 0.41 4.11
N SER A 262 7.27 1.06 3.04
CA SER A 262 7.79 2.35 2.60
C SER A 262 7.13 3.55 3.26
N LYS A 263 6.01 3.35 3.98
CA LYS A 263 5.29 4.38 4.75
C LYS A 263 4.88 5.57 3.89
N ASN A 264 4.25 5.31 2.75
CA ASN A 264 3.78 6.37 1.87
C ASN A 264 2.51 5.99 1.11
N ILE A 265 1.89 7.03 0.54
CA ILE A 265 0.80 6.93 -0.41
C ILE A 265 1.28 7.57 -1.71
N THR A 266 1.12 6.86 -2.82
CA THR A 266 1.41 7.37 -4.16
C THR A 266 0.13 7.59 -4.94
N GLU A 267 -0.03 8.76 -5.56
CA GLU A 267 -1.12 9.07 -6.48
C GLU A 267 -0.70 8.78 -7.91
N LEU A 268 -1.52 8.01 -8.63
CA LEU A 268 -1.36 7.68 -10.04
C LEU A 268 -2.54 8.21 -10.85
N ASP A 269 -2.28 8.79 -12.02
CA ASP A 269 -3.35 9.17 -12.94
C ASP A 269 -3.98 7.95 -13.64
N GLY A 270 -4.99 8.17 -14.48
CA GLY A 270 -5.70 7.12 -15.21
C GLY A 270 -4.84 6.27 -16.16
N ASP A 271 -3.61 6.73 -16.48
CA ASP A 271 -2.62 6.00 -17.30
C ASP A 271 -1.52 5.34 -16.43
N GLY A 272 -1.66 5.40 -15.10
CA GLY A 272 -0.71 4.89 -14.13
C GLY A 272 0.58 5.69 -14.08
N ARG A 273 0.55 7.00 -14.37
CA ARG A 273 1.71 7.89 -14.22
C ARG A 273 1.69 8.52 -12.84
N PHE A 274 2.87 8.68 -12.25
CA PHE A 274 3.05 9.36 -10.97
C PHE A 274 2.51 10.80 -11.01
N VAL A 275 1.71 11.17 -10.00
CA VAL A 275 1.17 12.52 -9.82
C VAL A 275 1.74 13.16 -8.57
N SER A 276 1.58 12.52 -7.42
CA SER A 276 2.03 13.06 -6.14
C SER A 276 2.29 11.95 -5.11
N ILE A 277 2.88 12.31 -3.97
CA ILE A 277 3.24 11.40 -2.88
C ILE A 277 3.00 12.07 -1.53
N ARG A 278 2.55 11.30 -0.55
CA ARG A 278 2.47 11.67 0.86
C ARG A 278 3.21 10.66 1.71
N SER A 279 3.99 11.16 2.67
CA SER A 279 4.65 10.32 3.65
C SER A 279 3.73 10.06 4.84
N LEU A 280 3.82 8.86 5.39
CA LEU A 280 3.22 8.44 6.65
C LEU A 280 4.27 8.34 7.77
N ARG A 281 5.45 8.94 7.55
CA ARG A 281 6.50 9.07 8.55
C ARG A 281 6.33 10.38 9.33
N ALA A 282 6.67 10.37 10.61
CA ALA A 282 6.51 11.54 11.48
C ALA A 282 7.23 12.78 10.94
N TRP A 283 8.49 12.61 10.53
CA TRP A 283 9.37 13.71 10.14
C TRP A 283 9.01 14.40 8.82
N LEU A 284 8.13 13.80 8.00
CA LEU A 284 7.78 14.31 6.66
C LEU A 284 6.26 14.39 6.41
N GLY A 285 5.46 13.59 7.10
CA GLY A 285 4.02 13.46 6.90
C GLY A 285 3.14 14.30 7.83
N GLY A 286 3.76 14.93 8.85
CA GLY A 286 3.04 15.70 9.88
C GLY A 286 2.36 14.86 10.96
N LEU A 287 2.64 13.55 11.01
CA LEU A 287 2.19 12.65 12.09
C LEU A 287 3.06 12.81 13.33
N GLN A 288 2.53 12.50 14.52
CA GLN A 288 3.33 12.45 15.76
C GLN A 288 4.38 11.33 15.75
N HIS A 289 4.02 10.17 15.19
CA HIS A 289 4.87 9.01 15.02
C HIS A 289 4.69 8.42 13.61
N ASP A 290 5.66 7.62 13.14
CA ASP A 290 5.49 6.87 11.89
C ASP A 290 4.26 5.97 12.04
N ALA A 291 3.39 5.91 11.01
CA ALA A 291 2.31 4.95 10.97
C ALA A 291 2.92 3.53 11.00
N PRO A 292 2.70 2.74 12.05
CA PRO A 292 3.54 1.57 12.32
C PRO A 292 3.40 0.49 11.25
N GLN A 293 2.20 0.27 10.73
CA GLN A 293 1.86 -0.72 9.69
C GLN A 293 0.58 -0.32 8.93
N PRO A 294 0.59 0.68 8.02
CA PRO A 294 -0.61 1.12 7.33
C PRO A 294 -1.04 0.11 6.25
N GLU A 295 -2.23 -0.47 6.42
CA GLU A 295 -2.68 -1.63 5.65
C GLU A 295 -3.96 -1.39 4.86
N GLY A 296 -4.76 -0.38 5.21
CA GLY A 296 -6.02 -0.09 4.51
C GLY A 296 -6.22 1.40 4.28
N MET A 297 -6.83 1.76 3.15
CA MET A 297 -7.10 3.16 2.80
C MET A 297 -8.42 3.36 2.05
N THR A 298 -9.16 4.41 2.42
CA THR A 298 -10.36 4.82 1.68
C THR A 298 -10.60 6.32 1.75
N MET A 299 -11.56 6.84 0.98
CA MET A 299 -11.97 8.24 1.04
C MET A 299 -13.49 8.35 1.10
N ASP A 300 -14.00 9.27 1.93
CA ASP A 300 -15.43 9.56 1.95
C ASP A 300 -15.86 10.56 0.86
N SER A 301 -17.16 10.74 0.74
CA SER A 301 -17.79 11.69 -0.18
C SER A 301 -17.42 13.16 0.07
N ALA A 302 -16.87 13.50 1.24
CA ALA A 302 -16.37 14.85 1.55
C ALA A 302 -14.88 15.02 1.22
N GLY A 303 -14.22 13.99 0.69
CA GLY A 303 -12.80 14.02 0.35
C GLY A 303 -11.87 13.84 1.55
N ASN A 304 -12.36 13.32 2.67
CA ASN A 304 -11.51 12.93 3.80
C ASN A 304 -10.89 11.57 3.50
N LEU A 305 -9.57 11.50 3.57
CA LEU A 305 -8.79 10.29 3.40
C LEU A 305 -8.64 9.58 4.74
N TYR A 306 -9.00 8.31 4.80
CA TYR A 306 -8.92 7.47 5.98
C TYR A 306 -7.86 6.40 5.76
N ILE A 307 -7.07 6.12 6.80
CA ILE A 307 -6.08 5.05 6.80
C ILE A 307 -6.23 4.27 8.10
N VAL A 308 -6.17 2.95 8.00
CA VAL A 308 -6.02 2.06 9.15
C VAL A 308 -4.62 1.46 9.16
N SER A 309 -4.12 1.19 10.36
CA SER A 309 -2.80 0.62 10.56
C SER A 309 -2.82 -0.38 11.71
N GLU A 310 -2.08 -1.46 11.57
CA GLU A 310 -1.92 -2.41 12.67
C GLU A 310 -1.28 -1.75 13.91
N PRO A 311 -1.60 -2.24 15.12
CA PRO A 311 -2.57 -3.31 15.37
C PRO A 311 -4.04 -2.84 15.22
N ASN A 312 -4.34 -1.55 15.43
CA ASN A 312 -5.71 -1.04 15.47
C ASN A 312 -5.81 0.51 15.45
N LEU A 313 -4.89 1.16 14.74
CA LEU A 313 -4.82 2.62 14.66
C LEU A 313 -5.64 3.16 13.48
N PHE A 314 -6.31 4.28 13.72
CA PHE A 314 -7.15 4.97 12.76
C PHE A 314 -6.65 6.40 12.56
N TYR A 315 -6.51 6.78 11.30
CA TYR A 315 -6.08 8.10 10.87
C TYR A 315 -7.11 8.72 9.94
N ARG A 316 -7.28 10.03 10.06
CA ARG A 316 -8.04 10.83 9.09
C ARG A 316 -7.21 12.00 8.63
N PHE A 317 -7.14 12.18 7.32
CA PHE A 317 -6.53 13.32 6.66
C PHE A 317 -7.57 14.10 5.86
N SER A 318 -7.53 15.42 5.97
CA SER A 318 -8.47 16.32 5.29
C SER A 318 -7.72 17.43 4.59
N LYS A 319 -8.28 17.95 3.49
CA LYS A 319 -7.79 19.20 2.90
C LYS A 319 -8.33 20.40 3.71
N PRO A 320 -7.55 21.49 3.82
CA PRO A 320 -7.97 22.71 4.50
C PRO A 320 -9.10 23.46 3.79
#